data_AF-A0A940QPL3-F1
#
_entry.id   AF-A0A940QPL3-F1
#
_cell.length_a   1.000
_cell.length_b   1.000
_cell.length_c   1.000
_cell.angle_alpha   90.00
_cell.angle_beta   90.00
_cell.angle_gamma   90.00
#
_symmetry.space_group_name_H-M   'P 1'
#
loop_
_entity.id
_entity.type
_entity.pdbx_description
1 polymer ?
#
loop_
_entity_poly.entity_id
_entity_poly.type
_entity_poly.pdbx_seq_one_letter_code
_entity_poly.pdbx_strand_id
1 'polypeptide(L)' 'QKFAALCKGCICDPRLPQCICGRTPQAKLVIRKPIEASAGELEENNRSRSAKLRVLERI' A
#
# COMPACT_ATOMS: atom_id res chain seq x y z
N GLN A 1 -8.68 -0.45 -2.19
CA GLN A 1 -7.32 0.14 -2.08
C GLN A 1 -6.53 -0.24 -3.33
N LYS A 2 -6.16 0.73 -4.21
CA LYS A 2 -5.46 0.44 -5.50
C LYS A 2 -4.03 -0.06 -5.32
N PHE A 3 -3.29 0.46 -4.34
CA PHE A 3 -1.87 0.15 -4.14
C PHE A 3 -1.57 -1.31 -3.72
N ALA A 4 -2.52 -1.98 -3.05
CA ALA A 4 -2.34 -3.37 -2.64
C ALA A 4 -2.21 -4.34 -3.83
N ALA A 5 -2.85 -4.02 -4.96
CA ALA A 5 -2.76 -4.83 -6.17
C ALA A 5 -1.37 -4.74 -6.84
N LEU A 6 -0.70 -3.59 -6.73
CA LEU A 6 0.64 -3.40 -7.29
C LEU A 6 1.72 -4.19 -6.53
N CYS A 7 1.47 -4.43 -5.24
CA CYS A 7 2.33 -5.25 -4.39
C CYS A 7 2.01 -6.75 -4.46
N LYS A 8 0.77 -7.12 -4.85
CA LYS A 8 0.41 -8.51 -5.09
C LYS A 8 0.94 -8.91 -6.46
N GLY A 9 2.09 -9.60 -6.46
CA GLY A 9 2.64 -10.20 -7.68
C GLY A 9 1.68 -11.22 -8.28
N CYS A 10 1.07 -12.08 -7.47
CA CYS A 10 0.14 -13.11 -7.94
C CYS A 10 -1.32 -12.70 -7.77
N ILE A 11 -2.12 -12.95 -8.81
CA ILE A 11 -3.59 -12.78 -8.79
C ILE A 11 -4.34 -14.12 -8.89
N CYS A 12 -3.63 -15.26 -8.91
CA CYS A 12 -4.25 -16.58 -8.96
C CYS A 12 -5.06 -16.84 -7.68
N ASP A 13 -6.09 -17.67 -7.82
CA ASP A 13 -6.83 -18.19 -6.68
C ASP A 13 -5.89 -18.98 -5.74
N PRO A 14 -5.93 -18.77 -4.43
CA PRO A 14 -5.03 -19.44 -3.48
C PRO A 14 -5.27 -20.95 -3.36
N ARG A 15 -6.37 -21.49 -3.90
CA ARG A 15 -6.65 -22.94 -3.96
C ARG A 15 -5.96 -23.62 -5.14
N LEU A 16 -5.40 -22.86 -6.09
CA LEU A 16 -4.65 -23.43 -7.19
C LEU A 16 -3.32 -23.99 -6.70
N PRO A 17 -2.97 -25.23 -7.07
CA PRO A 17 -1.72 -25.87 -6.64
C PRO A 17 -0.48 -25.21 -7.24
N GLN A 18 -0.62 -24.46 -8.33
CA GLN A 18 0.48 -23.76 -8.99
C GLN A 18 0.04 -22.39 -9.52
N CYS A 19 0.95 -21.43 -9.47
CA CYS A 19 0.77 -20.12 -10.08
C CYS A 19 0.83 -20.23 -11.61
N ILE A 20 -0.22 -19.76 -12.28
CA ILE A 20 -0.30 -19.69 -13.75
C ILE A 20 -0.24 -18.26 -14.30
N CYS A 21 -0.31 -17.23 -13.44
CA CYS A 21 -0.42 -15.85 -13.91
C CYS A 21 0.93 -15.22 -14.32
N GLY A 22 2.07 -15.78 -13.91
CA GLY A 22 3.41 -15.32 -14.30
C GLY A 22 3.75 -13.88 -13.91
N ARG A 23 2.92 -13.22 -13.10
CA ARG A 23 3.07 -11.81 -12.75
C ARG A 23 4.07 -11.63 -11.60
N THR A 24 4.94 -10.66 -11.76
CA THR A 24 5.84 -10.16 -10.72
C THR A 24 5.28 -8.88 -10.10
N PRO A 25 5.49 -8.65 -8.79
CA PRO A 25 5.06 -7.43 -8.14
C PRO A 25 5.78 -6.22 -8.74
N GLN A 26 5.05 -5.14 -8.99
CA GLN A 26 5.60 -3.90 -9.58
C GLN A 26 6.07 -2.90 -8.52
N ALA A 27 5.61 -3.06 -7.27
CA ALA A 27 5.96 -2.17 -6.19
C ALA A 27 6.12 -2.91 -4.87
N LYS A 28 7.08 -2.48 -4.06
CA LYS A 28 7.30 -2.94 -2.69
C LYS A 28 6.69 -1.94 -1.70
N LEU A 29 5.99 -2.45 -0.69
CA LEU A 29 5.50 -1.63 0.42
C LEU A 29 6.68 -1.26 1.33
N VAL A 30 6.96 0.04 1.45
CA VAL A 30 7.98 0.57 2.38
C VAL A 30 7.42 0.62 3.80
N ILE A 31 6.16 1.04 3.95
CA ILE A 31 5.46 1.13 5.23
C ILE A 31 4.19 0.28 5.22
N ARG A 32 3.95 -0.48 6.30
CA ARG A 32 2.74 -1.33 6.44
C ARG A 32 1.52 -0.53 6.88
N LYS A 33 1.69 0.41 7.81
CA LYS A 33 0.64 1.33 8.27
C LYS A 33 0.80 2.67 7.56
N PRO A 34 -0.29 3.35 7.19
CA PRO A 34 -0.21 4.70 6.66
C PRO A 34 0.39 5.64 7.72
N ILE A 35 1.17 6.63 7.27
CA ILE A 35 1.63 7.71 8.14
C ILE A 35 0.47 8.67 8.34
N GLU A 36 0.20 9.00 9.60
CA GLU A 36 -0.85 9.90 10.04
C GLU A 36 -0.25 11.26 10.39
N ALA A 37 -1.06 12.32 10.34
CA ALA A 37 -0.62 13.66 10.72
C ALA A 37 -0.21 13.70 12.20
N SER A 38 0.85 14.46 12.49
CA SER A 38 1.36 14.62 13.85
C SER A 38 0.48 15.57 14.68
N ALA A 39 0.60 15.54 16.01
CA ALA A 39 -0.24 16.35 16.89
C ALA A 39 -0.13 17.87 16.59
N GLY A 40 1.08 18.41 16.43
CA GLY A 40 1.27 19.82 16.09
C GLY A 40 0.68 20.20 14.73
N GLU A 41 0.75 19.29 13.75
CA GLU A 41 0.17 19.52 12.42
C GLU A 41 -1.36 19.51 12.46
N LEU A 42 -1.97 18.79 13.39
CA LEU A 42 -3.43 18.82 13.62
C LEU A 42 -3.88 20.09 14.32
N GLU A 43 -3.04 20.65 15.20
CA GLU A 43 -3.29 21.93 15.88
C GLU A 43 -3.23 23.10 14.89
N GLU A 44 -2.22 23.15 14.02
CA GLU A 44 -2.12 24.16 12.97
C GLU A 44 -3.08 23.91 11.79
N ASN A 45 -3.34 22.64 11.46
CA ASN A 45 -4.16 22.25 10.31
C ASN A 45 -5.03 21.02 10.61
N ASN A 46 -6.19 21.26 11.23
CA ASN A 46 -7.18 20.21 11.52
C ASN A 46 -7.70 19.48 10.25
N ARG A 47 -7.56 20.04 9.04
CA ARG A 47 -7.93 19.33 7.80
C ARG A 47 -6.98 18.16 7.50
N SER A 48 -5.77 18.15 8.07
CA SER A 48 -4.82 17.04 7.93
C SER A 48 -5.25 15.77 8.68
N ARG A 49 -6.25 15.82 9.58
CA ARG A 49 -6.72 14.65 10.36
C ARG A 49 -7.11 13.43 9.54
N SER A 50 -7.57 13.64 8.31
CA SER A 50 -8.00 12.57 7.41
C SER A 50 -6.91 12.11 6.44
N ALA A 51 -5.76 12.79 6.40
CA ALA A 51 -4.67 12.43 5.51
C ALA A 51 -4.03 11.11 5.96
N LYS A 52 -3.92 10.17 5.02
CA LYS A 52 -3.27 8.87 5.24
C LYS A 52 -2.22 8.66 4.16
N LEU A 53 -0.97 8.99 4.47
CA LEU A 53 0.13 8.87 3.52
C LEU A 53 0.55 7.40 3.39
N ARG A 54 0.68 6.93 2.14
CA ARG A 54 1.15 5.58 1.81
C ARG A 54 2.31 5.68 0.84
N VAL A 55 3.40 5.00 1.16
CA VAL A 55 4.65 5.03 0.38
C VAL A 55 4.93 3.65 -0.21
N LEU A 56 5.22 3.62 -1.50
CA LEU A 56 5.60 2.42 -2.24
C LEU A 56 6.87 2.71 -3.04
N GLU A 57 7.75 1.73 -3.11
CA GLU A 57 8.96 1.75 -3.93
C GLU A 57 8.73 0.92 -5.20
N ARG A 58 9.14 1.43 -6.36
CA ARG A 58 9.04 0.69 -7.63
C ARG A 58 10.17 -0.35 -7.70
N ILE A 59 9.83 -1.56 -8.11
CA ILE A 59 10.77 -2.68 -8.33
C ILE A 59 11.25 -2.68 -9.78
#